data_AF-A3YW94-F1
#
_entry.id   AF-A3YW94-F1
#
_cell.length_a   1.000
_cell.length_b   1.000
_cell.length_c   1.000
_cell.angle_alpha   90.00
_cell.angle_beta   90.00
_cell.angle_gamma   90.00
#
_symmetry.space_group_name_H-M   'P 1'
#
loop_
_entity.id
_entity.type
_entity.pdbx_description
1 polymer ?
#
loop_
_entity_poly.entity_id
_entity_poly.type
_entity_poly.pdbx_seq_one_letter_code
_entity_poly.pdbx_strand_id
1 'polypeptide(L)'
;MFFIDPSSHEIGRSPSSAPAAYTPSVRWGLGVDADDFRLSPGASSDQFSFHLLRHGSSLLAGYWSLRSRIFCEEQHLFEASDRDASDDLAYPIAALTHGGSAAGSVVGVVRILETSPGLWYGGRLGVAADFRRHNQIGKGLIWKAVTTAHGWGCHRFLATVQIQNVRFFRRLHWCSVETLEIRGVSHHLMEADLEYYIPSIERRPELPPELPLPQAA
;
A
#
# COMPACT_ATOMS: atom_id res chain seq x y z
N MET A 1 -0.07 -4.24 13.72
CA MET A 1 0.72 -5.18 12.92
C MET A 1 1.56 -4.33 11.97
N PHE A 2 2.87 -4.48 12.00
CA PHE A 2 3.83 -3.63 11.29
C PHE A 2 4.75 -4.46 10.41
N PHE A 3 4.21 -4.90 9.28
CA PHE A 3 5.10 -4.76 8.14
C PHE A 3 5.16 -3.24 7.84
N ILE A 4 6.28 -2.52 7.74
CA ILE A 4 7.60 -2.84 7.12
C ILE A 4 7.79 -4.32 6.79
N ASP A 5 7.65 -4.86 5.59
CA ASP A 5 7.10 -4.41 4.30
C ASP A 5 6.49 -3.01 4.31
N PRO A 6 6.94 -2.08 3.47
CA PRO A 6 6.42 -2.08 2.11
C PRO A 6 4.95 -2.49 1.79
N SER A 7 4.18 -3.12 2.69
CA SER A 7 2.74 -3.44 2.75
C SER A 7 2.41 -4.44 3.92
N SER A 8 1.78 -4.13 5.08
CA SER A 8 1.19 -5.18 5.99
C SER A 8 -0.31 -5.37 5.81
N HIS A 9 -0.88 -6.50 6.30
CA HIS A 9 -2.11 -6.64 7.12
C HIS A 9 -2.80 -8.04 7.16
N GLU A 10 -3.45 -8.38 8.30
CA GLU A 10 -4.13 -9.60 8.81
C GLU A 10 -5.10 -10.41 7.87
N ILE A 11 -6.21 -10.97 8.38
CA ILE A 11 -7.15 -11.90 7.68
C ILE A 11 -8.59 -11.80 8.23
N GLY A 12 -9.56 -11.45 7.35
CA GLY A 12 -10.83 -12.19 7.15
C GLY A 12 -12.07 -11.88 8.01
N ARG A 13 -13.25 -12.49 7.78
CA ARG A 13 -13.85 -13.07 6.53
C ARG A 13 -15.33 -13.49 6.74
N SER A 14 -16.25 -13.12 5.82
CA SER A 14 -17.58 -13.78 5.56
C SER A 14 -18.66 -13.77 6.69
N PRO A 15 -19.99 -13.97 6.42
CA PRO A 15 -20.61 -14.60 5.23
C PRO A 15 -21.87 -13.93 4.60
N SER A 16 -22.23 -14.43 3.40
CA SER A 16 -23.56 -14.57 2.77
C SER A 16 -24.65 -13.48 2.90
N SER A 17 -25.03 -12.86 1.76
CA SER A 17 -26.40 -12.89 1.21
C SER A 17 -26.48 -12.25 -0.20
N ALA A 18 -27.51 -12.59 -0.97
CA ALA A 18 -27.88 -12.00 -2.26
C ALA A 18 -29.42 -12.03 -2.42
N PRO A 19 -30.07 -11.29 -3.36
CA PRO A 19 -29.49 -10.41 -4.38
C PRO A 19 -30.05 -8.97 -4.39
N ALA A 20 -29.33 -8.04 -5.03
CA ALA A 20 -29.90 -6.86 -5.70
C ALA A 20 -28.91 -6.31 -6.74
N ALA A 21 -29.40 -5.94 -7.92
CA ALA A 21 -28.60 -5.16 -8.87
C ALA A 21 -28.64 -3.69 -8.45
N TYR A 22 -27.55 -3.20 -7.83
CA TYR A 22 -27.43 -1.81 -7.39
C TYR A 22 -26.40 -1.05 -8.21
N THR A 23 -26.86 -0.10 -9.01
CA THR A 23 -25.99 0.82 -9.77
C THR A 23 -25.29 1.77 -8.81
N PRO A 24 -23.94 1.82 -8.77
CA PRO A 24 -23.25 2.74 -7.87
C PRO A 24 -23.52 4.19 -8.27
N SER A 25 -23.98 4.99 -7.31
CA SER A 25 -24.18 6.43 -7.50
C SER A 25 -22.84 7.16 -7.55
N VAL A 26 -22.31 7.32 -8.76
CA VAL A 26 -21.05 8.03 -9.01
C VAL A 26 -21.15 9.45 -8.46
N ARG A 27 -20.45 9.74 -7.35
CA ARG A 27 -20.26 11.12 -6.89
C ARG A 27 -19.33 11.83 -7.87
N TRP A 28 -19.89 12.80 -8.58
CA TRP A 28 -19.20 13.59 -9.60
C TRP A 28 -17.93 14.23 -9.02
N GLY A 29 -16.78 14.01 -9.67
CA GLY A 29 -15.49 14.61 -9.30
C GLY A 29 -14.44 13.66 -8.69
N LEU A 30 -14.78 12.42 -8.32
CA LEU A 30 -13.80 11.41 -7.90
C LEU A 30 -14.00 10.09 -8.66
N GLY A 31 -13.02 9.73 -9.49
CA GLY A 31 -12.90 8.41 -10.10
C GLY A 31 -12.49 7.37 -9.05
N VAL A 32 -13.46 6.80 -8.34
CA VAL A 32 -13.26 5.77 -7.33
C VAL A 32 -13.19 4.41 -8.02
N ASP A 33 -11.99 4.04 -8.48
CA ASP A 33 -11.70 2.68 -8.95
C ASP A 33 -11.71 1.71 -7.74
N ALA A 34 -12.84 1.02 -7.56
CA ALA A 34 -13.09 0.13 -6.42
C ALA A 34 -12.79 -1.35 -6.72
N ASP A 35 -12.27 -1.67 -7.91
CA ASP A 35 -12.33 -3.02 -8.47
C ASP A 35 -11.26 -4.00 -7.96
N ASP A 36 -10.08 -3.55 -7.53
CA ASP A 36 -9.02 -4.47 -7.07
C ASP A 36 -9.43 -5.37 -5.89
N PHE A 37 -10.34 -4.90 -5.04
CA PHE A 37 -10.83 -5.69 -3.90
C PHE A 37 -11.76 -6.83 -4.35
N ARG A 38 -12.36 -6.76 -5.55
CA ARG A 38 -13.17 -7.84 -6.13
C ARG A 38 -12.35 -9.06 -6.53
N LEU A 39 -11.03 -8.90 -6.73
CA LEU A 39 -10.11 -9.99 -7.06
C LEU A 39 -9.70 -10.83 -5.85
N SER A 40 -9.94 -10.38 -4.61
CA SER A 40 -9.41 -11.02 -3.40
C SER A 40 -10.45 -11.90 -2.67
N PRO A 41 -10.24 -13.24 -2.53
CA PRO A 41 -11.26 -14.16 -2.01
C PRO A 41 -11.69 -13.90 -0.55
N GLY A 42 -12.81 -13.21 -0.37
CA GLY A 42 -13.40 -12.88 0.94
C GLY A 42 -13.04 -11.47 1.44
N ALA A 43 -12.62 -10.60 0.54
CA ALA A 43 -12.38 -9.19 0.79
C ALA A 43 -13.67 -8.37 0.58
N SER A 44 -14.45 -8.19 1.66
CA SER A 44 -15.48 -7.15 1.72
C SER A 44 -14.98 -6.01 2.61
N SER A 45 -15.22 -4.77 2.17
CA SER A 45 -14.85 -3.58 2.93
C SER A 45 -15.69 -2.38 2.51
N ASP A 46 -16.99 -2.40 2.84
CA ASP A 46 -17.85 -1.21 2.73
C ASP A 46 -17.34 -0.03 3.59
N GLN A 47 -16.37 -0.30 4.48
CA GLN A 47 -15.70 0.65 5.37
C GLN A 47 -14.43 1.26 4.79
N PHE A 48 -13.74 0.65 3.81
CA PHE A 48 -12.46 1.15 3.28
C PHE A 48 -12.28 0.94 1.78
N SER A 49 -11.64 1.90 1.09
CA SER A 49 -11.22 1.77 -0.32
C SER A 49 -9.76 2.17 -0.52
N PHE A 50 -9.15 1.67 -1.60
CA PHE A 50 -7.69 1.68 -1.83
C PHE A 50 -7.36 2.36 -3.16
N HIS A 51 -6.62 3.46 -3.10
CA HIS A 51 -6.47 4.41 -4.21
C HIS A 51 -5.02 4.61 -4.59
N LEU A 52 -4.70 4.45 -5.88
CA LEU A 52 -3.45 4.92 -6.45
C LEU A 52 -3.46 6.45 -6.50
N LEU A 53 -2.55 7.10 -5.78
CA LEU A 53 -2.50 8.55 -5.68
C LEU A 53 -1.71 9.16 -6.82
N ARG A 54 -2.43 9.68 -7.83
CA ARG A 54 -1.87 10.45 -8.93
C ARG A 54 -1.26 11.78 -8.44
N HIS A 55 -0.28 12.30 -9.18
CA HIS A 55 0.30 13.63 -8.94
C HIS A 55 -0.81 14.71 -8.85
N GLY A 56 -0.68 15.65 -7.91
CA GLY A 56 -1.67 16.68 -7.65
C GLY A 56 -2.93 16.23 -6.90
N SER A 57 -3.07 14.95 -6.54
CA SER A 57 -4.20 14.47 -5.73
C SER A 57 -4.22 15.12 -4.33
N SER A 58 -5.38 15.63 -3.92
CA SER A 58 -5.60 16.21 -2.59
C SER A 58 -5.33 15.22 -1.45
N LEU A 59 -5.44 13.92 -1.72
CA LEU A 59 -5.16 12.84 -0.77
C LEU A 59 -3.66 12.74 -0.40
N LEU A 60 -2.75 13.30 -1.22
CA LEU A 60 -1.31 13.29 -0.94
C LEU A 60 -0.98 13.98 0.38
N ALA A 61 -1.69 15.06 0.75
CA ALA A 61 -1.48 15.72 2.04
C ALA A 61 -1.77 14.80 3.23
N GLY A 62 -2.86 14.02 3.17
CA GLY A 62 -3.21 13.02 4.17
C GLY A 62 -2.23 11.83 4.20
N TYR A 63 -1.77 11.40 3.02
CA TYR A 63 -0.74 10.37 2.86
C TYR A 63 0.57 10.75 3.55
N TRP A 64 1.12 11.94 3.26
CA TRP A 64 2.35 12.43 3.90
C TRP A 64 2.18 12.65 5.41
N SER A 65 1.04 13.20 5.85
CA SER A 65 0.73 13.38 7.27
C SER A 65 0.68 12.06 8.04
N LEU A 66 0.12 10.99 7.45
CA LEU A 66 0.03 9.70 8.12
C LEU A 66 1.38 8.97 8.12
N ARG A 67 2.19 9.10 7.06
CA ARG A 67 3.56 8.57 7.04
C ARG A 67 4.45 9.21 8.12
N SER A 68 4.45 10.54 8.22
CA SER A 68 5.20 11.26 9.27
C SER A 68 4.80 10.80 10.68
N ARG A 69 3.48 10.74 10.96
CA ARG A 69 2.97 10.27 12.26
C ARG A 69 3.45 8.87 12.61
N ILE A 70 3.43 7.94 11.66
CA ILE A 70 3.79 6.54 11.95
C ILE A 70 5.31 6.38 12.05
N PHE A 71 6.08 6.93 11.12
CA PHE A 71 7.52 6.63 11.00
C PHE A 71 8.43 7.58 11.79
N CYS A 72 8.02 8.84 12.01
CA CYS A 72 8.77 9.79 12.83
C CYS A 72 8.21 9.84 14.26
N GLU A 73 6.91 10.13 14.41
CA GLU A 73 6.32 10.44 15.73
C GLU A 73 6.04 9.19 16.57
N GLU A 74 5.58 8.08 15.97
CA GLU A 74 5.22 6.86 16.71
C GLU A 74 6.37 5.83 16.79
N GLN A 75 7.06 5.57 15.68
CA GLN A 75 8.10 4.53 15.61
C GLN A 75 9.54 5.07 15.75
N HIS A 76 9.74 6.39 15.74
CA HIS A 76 11.05 7.05 15.83
C HIS A 76 12.13 6.51 14.87
N LEU A 77 11.72 6.02 13.68
CA LEU A 77 12.64 5.51 12.66
C LEU A 77 13.37 6.63 11.92
N PHE A 78 12.81 7.83 11.90
CA PHE A 78 13.36 9.03 11.26
C PHE A 78 13.20 10.24 12.19
N GLU A 79 14.26 11.03 12.35
CA GLU A 79 14.30 12.15 13.31
C GLU A 79 13.53 13.39 12.83
N ALA A 80 13.47 13.62 11.51
CA ALA A 80 12.93 14.86 10.93
C ALA A 80 11.92 14.64 9.78
N SER A 81 12.09 13.58 8.98
CA SER A 81 11.21 13.27 7.84
C SER A 81 11.37 11.82 7.42
N ASP A 82 10.26 11.16 7.12
CA ASP A 82 10.26 9.81 6.53
C ASP A 82 10.36 9.84 4.99
N ARG A 83 10.34 11.01 4.35
CA ARG A 83 10.51 11.11 2.89
C ARG A 83 11.94 10.80 2.48
N ASP A 84 12.11 10.12 1.34
CA ASP A 84 13.41 9.88 0.71
C ASP A 84 13.37 10.19 -0.80
N ALA A 85 14.53 10.24 -1.46
CA ALA A 85 14.63 10.55 -2.88
C ALA A 85 13.95 9.53 -3.82
N SER A 86 13.49 8.39 -3.30
CA SER A 86 12.69 7.44 -4.08
C SER A 86 11.21 7.79 -4.10
N ASP A 87 10.74 8.74 -3.27
CA ASP A 87 9.33 9.17 -3.25
C ASP A 87 8.89 9.91 -4.52
N ASP A 88 9.82 10.52 -5.26
CA ASP A 88 9.51 11.21 -6.53
C ASP A 88 9.35 10.23 -7.71
N LEU A 89 9.87 9.00 -7.59
CA LEU A 89 9.77 7.92 -8.58
C LEU A 89 8.80 6.80 -8.18
N ALA A 90 8.34 6.81 -6.93
CA ALA A 90 7.41 5.83 -6.40
C ALA A 90 5.95 6.26 -6.65
N TYR A 91 5.08 5.26 -6.70
CA TYR A 91 3.64 5.44 -6.83
C TYR A 91 3.00 5.29 -5.44
N PRO A 92 2.57 6.39 -4.80
CA PRO A 92 1.90 6.34 -3.50
C PRO A 92 0.49 5.75 -3.64
N ILE A 93 0.10 4.92 -2.68
CA ILE A 93 -1.22 4.30 -2.59
C ILE A 93 -1.77 4.57 -1.18
N ALA A 94 -3.04 4.96 -1.08
CA ALA A 94 -3.69 5.30 0.19
C ALA A 94 -4.98 4.52 0.41
N ALA A 95 -5.26 4.20 1.67
CA ALA A 95 -6.54 3.69 2.10
C ALA A 95 -7.37 4.79 2.73
N LEU A 96 -8.63 4.93 2.30
CA LEU A 96 -9.60 5.88 2.85
C LEU A 96 -10.63 5.14 3.70
N THR A 97 -11.08 5.75 4.80
CA THR A 97 -12.25 5.25 5.54
C THR A 97 -13.55 5.85 5.00
N HIS A 98 -14.61 5.05 4.99
CA HIS A 98 -16.00 5.47 4.74
C HIS A 98 -16.83 5.59 6.02
N GLY A 99 -16.32 5.06 7.14
CA GLY A 99 -17.00 5.05 8.43
C GLY A 99 -16.67 6.23 9.34
N GLY A 100 -17.70 6.71 10.05
CA GLY A 100 -17.57 7.66 11.16
C GLY A 100 -17.24 9.10 10.77
N SER A 101 -16.87 9.91 11.76
CA SER A 101 -16.48 11.32 11.59
C SER A 101 -15.21 11.53 10.75
N ALA A 102 -14.43 10.46 10.52
CA ALA A 102 -13.22 10.49 9.71
C ALA A 102 -13.46 10.16 8.22
N ALA A 103 -14.70 9.97 7.76
CA ALA A 103 -15.01 9.55 6.39
C ALA A 103 -14.31 10.43 5.32
N GLY A 104 -13.62 9.78 4.37
CA GLY A 104 -12.75 10.41 3.37
C GLY A 104 -11.29 10.60 3.80
N SER A 105 -10.95 10.40 5.08
CA SER A 105 -9.57 10.56 5.58
C SER A 105 -8.68 9.39 5.18
N VAL A 106 -7.40 9.69 4.92
CA VAL A 106 -6.36 8.68 4.76
C VAL A 106 -6.08 8.01 6.11
N VAL A 107 -6.33 6.70 6.16
CA VAL A 107 -6.17 5.84 7.35
C VAL A 107 -5.12 4.75 7.18
N GLY A 108 -4.63 4.57 5.95
CA GLY A 108 -3.50 3.70 5.61
C GLY A 108 -2.73 4.21 4.40
N VAL A 109 -1.45 3.86 4.31
CA VAL A 109 -0.51 4.33 3.30
C VAL A 109 0.40 3.19 2.84
N VAL A 110 0.84 3.21 1.59
CA VAL A 110 1.96 2.40 1.06
C VAL A 110 2.54 3.11 -0.17
N ARG A 111 3.74 2.74 -0.64
CA ARG A 111 4.22 3.09 -2.00
C ARG A 111 4.63 1.84 -2.75
N ILE A 112 4.66 1.90 -4.08
CA ILE A 112 5.36 0.92 -4.92
C ILE A 112 6.37 1.63 -5.82
N LEU A 113 7.51 1.01 -6.08
CA LEU A 113 8.64 1.59 -6.80
C LEU A 113 9.23 0.52 -7.72
N GLU A 114 9.46 0.83 -8.98
CA GLU A 114 10.27 0.00 -9.87
C GLU A 114 11.73 0.44 -9.74
N THR A 115 12.62 -0.46 -9.34
CA THR A 115 14.06 -0.16 -9.20
C THR A 115 14.87 -0.57 -10.44
N SER A 116 14.34 -1.52 -11.22
CA SER A 116 14.78 -1.88 -12.56
C SER A 116 13.63 -2.59 -13.28
N PRO A 117 13.61 -2.71 -14.62
CA PRO A 117 12.45 -3.21 -15.35
C PRO A 117 11.95 -4.59 -14.85
N GLY A 118 10.70 -4.63 -14.37
CA GLY A 118 10.07 -5.82 -13.79
C GLY A 118 10.49 -6.16 -12.36
N LEU A 119 11.41 -5.41 -11.73
CA LEU A 119 11.80 -5.54 -10.33
C LEU A 119 11.16 -4.42 -9.49
N TRP A 120 10.17 -4.79 -8.69
CA TRP A 120 9.39 -3.86 -7.90
C TRP A 120 9.66 -4.03 -6.42
N TYR A 121 9.64 -2.91 -5.71
CA TYR A 121 9.63 -2.85 -4.26
C TYR A 121 8.40 -2.10 -3.78
N GLY A 122 7.71 -2.63 -2.78
CA GLY A 122 6.82 -1.78 -1.99
C GLY A 122 7.63 -0.78 -1.13
N GLY A 123 6.95 0.08 -0.39
CA GLY A 123 7.59 0.92 0.62
C GLY A 123 6.60 1.48 1.65
N ARG A 124 7.11 1.78 2.85
CA ARG A 124 6.45 2.68 3.82
C ARG A 124 4.99 2.33 4.17
N LEU A 125 4.64 1.06 4.37
CA LEU A 125 3.29 0.78 4.88
C LEU A 125 3.14 1.11 6.36
N GLY A 126 2.15 1.96 6.62
CA GLY A 126 1.61 2.24 7.92
C GLY A 126 0.08 2.33 7.86
N VAL A 127 -0.57 2.02 8.97
CA VAL A 127 -2.00 2.28 9.21
C VAL A 127 -2.16 3.01 10.53
N ALA A 128 -3.09 3.96 10.58
CA ALA A 128 -3.40 4.75 11.78
C ALA A 128 -3.79 3.85 12.96
N ALA A 129 -3.36 4.19 14.18
CA ALA A 129 -3.43 3.31 15.35
C ALA A 129 -4.82 2.70 15.58
N ASP A 130 -5.87 3.52 15.56
CA ASP A 130 -7.27 3.11 15.78
C ASP A 130 -7.78 2.07 14.77
N PHE A 131 -7.19 2.08 13.56
CA PHE A 131 -7.62 1.30 12.41
C PHE A 131 -6.80 0.00 12.19
N ARG A 132 -5.90 -0.32 13.13
CA ARG A 132 -5.11 -1.58 13.12
C ARG A 132 -5.91 -2.80 13.60
N ARG A 133 -7.15 -2.64 14.03
CA ARG A 133 -8.01 -3.77 14.45
C ARG A 133 -8.35 -4.66 13.26
N HIS A 134 -8.26 -5.97 13.46
CA HIS A 134 -8.44 -7.01 12.43
C HIS A 134 -7.57 -6.80 11.18
N ASN A 135 -6.52 -5.98 11.32
CA ASN A 135 -5.80 -5.22 10.31
C ASN A 135 -6.39 -5.47 8.90
N GLN A 136 -7.53 -4.89 8.55
CA GLN A 136 -8.19 -5.18 7.26
C GLN A 136 -7.64 -4.31 6.13
N ILE A 137 -7.39 -3.03 6.44
CA ILE A 137 -6.99 -1.97 5.52
C ILE A 137 -5.86 -2.38 4.59
N GLY A 138 -4.66 -2.57 5.11
CA GLY A 138 -3.53 -2.97 4.32
C GLY A 138 -3.62 -4.37 3.68
N LYS A 139 -4.66 -5.19 3.92
CA LYS A 139 -4.86 -6.37 3.07
C LYS A 139 -5.10 -5.88 1.66
N GLY A 140 -5.92 -4.83 1.55
CA GLY A 140 -6.09 -4.03 0.36
C GLY A 140 -4.83 -3.29 -0.05
N LEU A 141 -4.02 -2.74 0.86
CA LEU A 141 -2.78 -2.06 0.45
C LEU A 141 -1.70 -3.02 -0.10
N ILE A 142 -1.52 -4.22 0.48
CA ILE A 142 -0.69 -5.29 -0.11
C ILE A 142 -1.28 -5.71 -1.45
N TRP A 143 -2.58 -6.07 -1.45
CA TRP A 143 -3.23 -6.58 -2.63
C TRP A 143 -3.12 -5.57 -3.78
N LYS A 144 -3.55 -4.34 -3.56
CA LYS A 144 -3.40 -3.20 -4.47
C LYS A 144 -1.93 -2.99 -4.89
N ALA A 145 -0.98 -2.97 -3.96
CA ALA A 145 0.44 -2.79 -4.29
C ALA A 145 0.95 -3.88 -5.25
N VAL A 146 0.70 -5.16 -4.96
CA VAL A 146 1.17 -6.29 -5.76
C VAL A 146 0.36 -6.43 -7.05
N THR A 147 -0.97 -6.31 -7.05
CA THR A 147 -1.81 -6.43 -8.26
C THR A 147 -1.64 -5.24 -9.20
N THR A 148 -1.44 -4.02 -8.70
CA THR A 148 -1.06 -2.86 -9.53
C THR A 148 0.31 -3.09 -10.16
N ALA A 149 1.34 -3.45 -9.40
CA ALA A 149 2.67 -3.72 -9.97
C ALA A 149 2.68 -4.91 -10.96
N HIS A 150 1.97 -6.01 -10.66
CA HIS A 150 1.85 -7.17 -11.54
C HIS A 150 1.13 -6.80 -12.85
N GLY A 151 0.06 -5.99 -12.79
CA GLY A 151 -0.59 -5.40 -13.96
C GLY A 151 0.32 -4.48 -14.79
N TRP A 152 1.44 -4.03 -14.24
CA TRP A 152 2.43 -3.16 -14.88
C TRP A 152 3.69 -3.90 -15.36
N GLY A 153 3.70 -5.23 -15.34
CA GLY A 153 4.84 -6.04 -15.80
C GLY A 153 5.87 -6.38 -14.72
N CYS A 154 5.48 -6.35 -13.43
CA CYS A 154 6.31 -6.89 -12.36
C CYS A 154 6.55 -8.40 -12.56
N HIS A 155 7.82 -8.80 -12.51
CA HIS A 155 8.28 -10.20 -12.49
C HIS A 155 8.74 -10.64 -11.09
N ARG A 156 9.14 -9.69 -10.23
CA ARG A 156 9.55 -9.91 -8.84
C ARG A 156 9.11 -8.72 -7.98
N PHE A 157 8.23 -8.97 -7.00
CA PHE A 157 7.83 -7.97 -6.03
C PHE A 157 8.51 -8.27 -4.69
N LEU A 158 9.46 -7.43 -4.31
CA LEU A 158 10.34 -7.58 -3.16
C LEU A 158 10.08 -6.54 -2.09
N ALA A 159 10.53 -6.83 -0.87
CA ALA A 159 10.43 -5.89 0.23
C ALA A 159 11.22 -6.29 1.47
N THR A 160 11.65 -5.28 2.22
CA THR A 160 12.30 -5.46 3.53
C THR A 160 11.26 -5.51 4.65
N VAL A 161 11.39 -6.46 5.57
CA VAL A 161 10.36 -6.87 6.53
C VAL A 161 10.84 -6.92 7.98
N GLN A 162 10.23 -6.17 8.91
CA GLN A 162 10.47 -6.31 10.35
C GLN A 162 10.11 -7.72 10.86
N ILE A 163 11.06 -8.34 11.57
CA ILE A 163 10.93 -9.70 12.13
C ILE A 163 9.61 -9.94 12.88
N GLN A 164 9.16 -8.93 13.65
CA GLN A 164 8.00 -9.04 14.53
C GLN A 164 6.67 -9.26 13.79
N ASN A 165 6.64 -9.12 12.45
CA ASN A 165 5.44 -9.41 11.66
C ASN A 165 5.58 -10.54 10.63
N VAL A 166 6.79 -10.95 10.19
CA VAL A 166 7.08 -12.02 9.18
C VAL A 166 6.05 -13.16 9.09
N ARG A 167 5.62 -13.70 10.24
CA ARG A 167 4.57 -14.74 10.34
C ARG A 167 3.29 -14.41 9.56
N PHE A 168 2.86 -13.16 9.56
CA PHE A 168 1.62 -12.75 8.96
C PHE A 168 1.72 -12.72 7.41
N PHE A 169 2.84 -12.29 6.80
CA PHE A 169 3.05 -12.37 5.34
C PHE A 169 3.00 -13.78 4.77
N ARG A 170 3.54 -14.73 5.53
CA ARG A 170 3.46 -16.15 5.17
C ARG A 170 2.00 -16.65 5.11
N ARG A 171 1.01 -15.88 5.60
CA ARG A 171 -0.43 -16.13 5.46
C ARG A 171 -1.09 -15.42 4.25
N LEU A 172 -0.35 -14.63 3.49
CA LEU A 172 -0.77 -14.01 2.22
C LEU A 172 0.21 -14.36 1.09
N HIS A 173 0.84 -15.53 1.15
CA HIS A 173 1.69 -16.03 0.05
C HIS A 173 2.90 -15.13 -0.24
N TRP A 174 3.69 -14.85 0.79
CA TRP A 174 5.03 -14.28 0.64
C TRP A 174 6.07 -15.18 1.30
N CYS A 175 7.19 -15.37 0.61
CA CYS A 175 8.34 -16.15 1.06
C CYS A 175 9.42 -15.25 1.67
N SER A 176 10.29 -15.82 2.52
CA SER A 176 11.48 -15.14 3.02
C SER A 176 12.67 -15.49 2.11
N VAL A 177 13.38 -14.48 1.62
CA VAL A 177 14.56 -14.64 0.75
C VAL A 177 15.84 -14.65 1.58
N GLU A 178 16.02 -13.64 2.44
CA GLU A 178 17.19 -13.48 3.32
C GLU A 178 16.82 -12.79 4.64
N THR A 179 17.78 -12.71 5.56
CA THR A 179 17.69 -11.93 6.82
C THR A 179 18.75 -10.85 6.83
N LEU A 180 18.39 -9.64 7.26
CA LEU A 180 19.23 -8.45 7.21
C LEU A 180 18.91 -7.52 8.39
N GLU A 181 19.79 -6.57 8.71
CA GLU A 181 19.58 -5.62 9.81
C GLU A 181 19.53 -4.18 9.29
N ILE A 182 18.57 -3.38 9.77
CA ILE A 182 18.47 -1.95 9.46
C ILE A 182 18.36 -1.18 10.78
N ARG A 183 19.32 -0.29 11.04
CA ARG A 183 19.36 0.59 12.22
C ARG A 183 19.16 -0.17 13.55
N GLY A 184 19.80 -1.33 13.72
CA GLY A 184 19.69 -2.18 14.91
C GLY A 184 18.41 -3.03 14.99
N VAL A 185 17.53 -2.98 13.97
CA VAL A 185 16.29 -3.76 13.92
C VAL A 185 16.44 -4.90 12.92
N SER A 186 16.18 -6.14 13.36
CA SER A 186 16.22 -7.32 12.50
C SER A 186 15.07 -7.35 11.52
N HIS A 187 15.41 -7.57 10.25
CA HIS A 187 14.49 -7.66 9.13
C HIS A 187 14.72 -8.94 8.29
N HIS A 188 13.77 -9.25 7.41
CA HIS A 188 13.86 -10.24 6.35
C HIS A 188 13.68 -9.54 5.00
N LEU A 189 14.38 -9.93 3.95
CA LEU A 189 13.86 -9.65 2.60
C LEU A 189 12.77 -10.69 2.31
N MET A 190 11.61 -10.24 1.85
CA MET A 190 10.50 -11.10 1.45
C MET A 190 10.09 -10.83 0.00
N GLU A 191 9.50 -11.86 -0.62
CA GLU A 191 9.08 -11.88 -2.03
C GLU A 191 7.65 -12.40 -2.15
N ALA A 192 6.83 -11.73 -2.96
CA ALA A 192 5.43 -12.08 -3.17
C ALA A 192 5.25 -13.18 -4.22
N ASP A 193 4.35 -14.12 -3.95
CA ASP A 193 3.87 -15.13 -4.90
C ASP A 193 2.95 -14.47 -5.95
N LEU A 194 3.51 -14.08 -7.09
CA LEU A 194 2.74 -13.40 -8.15
C LEU A 194 1.67 -14.30 -8.79
N GLU A 195 1.73 -15.63 -8.65
CA GLU A 195 0.65 -16.52 -9.10
C GLU A 195 -0.60 -16.41 -8.21
N TYR A 196 -0.43 -16.04 -6.94
CA TYR A 196 -1.52 -15.78 -6.00
C TYR A 196 -2.19 -14.41 -6.20
N TYR A 197 -1.44 -13.41 -6.66
CA TYR A 197 -1.90 -12.03 -6.84
C TYR A 197 -2.29 -11.72 -8.29
N ILE A 198 -3.56 -11.96 -8.65
CA ILE A 198 -4.12 -11.69 -9.99
C ILE A 198 -3.80 -10.24 -10.44
N PRO A 199 -3.15 -10.03 -11.60
CA PRO A 199 -2.78 -8.69 -12.05
C PRO A 199 -4.01 -7.79 -12.26
N SER A 200 -3.90 -6.54 -11.84
CA SER A 200 -4.94 -5.53 -12.07
C SER A 200 -4.95 -5.04 -13.53
N ILE A 201 -6.04 -4.39 -13.92
CA ILE A 201 -6.17 -3.70 -15.21
C ILE A 201 -5.91 -2.18 -15.11
N GLU A 202 -5.44 -1.70 -13.96
CA GLU A 202 -5.14 -0.29 -13.72
C GLU A 202 -3.97 0.15 -14.61
N ARG A 203 -4.14 1.20 -15.42
CA ARG A 203 -3.05 1.70 -16.27
C ARG A 203 -2.00 2.44 -15.45
N ARG A 204 -0.72 2.08 -15.66
CA ARG A 204 0.44 2.80 -15.11
C ARG A 204 0.37 4.27 -15.47
N PRO A 205 0.36 5.20 -14.49
CA PRO A 205 0.55 6.61 -14.77
C PRO A 205 1.96 6.84 -15.31
N GLU A 206 2.09 7.73 -16.30
CA GLU A 206 3.37 8.34 -16.62
C GLU A 206 3.86 9.12 -15.39
N LEU A 207 5.14 8.93 -15.03
CA LEU A 207 5.80 9.81 -14.08
C LEU A 207 5.97 11.19 -14.72
N PRO A 208 6.01 12.28 -13.94
CA PRO A 208 6.39 13.58 -14.48
C PRO A 208 7.76 13.48 -15.19
N PRO A 209 7.98 14.17 -16.32
CA PRO A 209 9.32 14.31 -16.86
C PRO A 209 10.23 14.95 -15.79
N GLU A 210 11.49 14.51 -15.73
CA GLU A 210 12.43 14.97 -14.70
C GLU A 210 12.43 16.50 -14.58
N LEU A 211 12.15 16.99 -13.37
CA LEU A 211 12.60 18.34 -13.00
C LEU A 211 14.12 18.31 -13.12
N PRO A 212 14.74 19.17 -13.97
CA PRO A 212 16.15 19.05 -14.27
C PRO A 212 16.96 19.19 -12.99
N LEU A 213 17.89 18.25 -12.78
CA LEU A 213 18.81 18.26 -11.65
C LEU A 213 19.40 19.67 -11.49
N PRO A 214 19.36 20.27 -10.29
CA PRO A 214 19.87 21.61 -10.08
C PRO A 214 21.35 21.63 -10.47
N GLN A 215 21.67 22.42 -11.50
CA GLN A 215 23.05 22.55 -11.97
C GLN A 215 23.90 23.09 -10.82
N ALA A 216 24.96 22.36 -10.47
CA ALA A 216 25.89 22.80 -9.45
C ALA A 216 26.57 24.10 -9.91
N ALA A 217 26.53 25.11 -9.04
CA ALA A 217 27.16 26.42 -9.21
C ALA A 217 28.37 26.54 -8.27
#